data_AF-U4K751-F1
#
_entry.id   AF-U4K751-F1
#
_cell.length_a   1.000
_cell.length_b   1.000
_cell.length_c   1.000
_cell.angle_alpha   90.00
_cell.angle_beta   90.00
_cell.angle_gamma   90.00
#
_symmetry.space_group_name_H-M   'P 1'
#
loop_
_entity.id
_entity.type
_entity.pdbx_description
1 polymer ?
#
loop_
_entity_poly.entity_id
_entity_poly.type
_entity_poly.pdbx_seq_one_letter_code
_entity_poly.pdbx_strand_id
1 'polypeptide(L)'
;MTTVAKLNYRRKQAGLPLIRFNLLKLNPEDVQDLRDAYAAMYEISELAVGDKRGYSALARAHGYDQDLCHDLDWAFLTWHRSYVYSFEKALNTALKWKREDPDLELTLPYWDWTQFKTSTHASNGLPKLLNELTYTNADGDETDNPLARAKSLYRVISQGLSGDEEFTHRYPDQFRQNIPVLKNEVDRYLTNPSFVRFQADLDRGAHGAIHVFVGGQNSNSPLPANSGDMSRVISASYDPIFWLHHCMVDKIWADWQTLHPHTNIPQIILDHVVYDSRIGSDLIDHEETLRYIYSEDSVETAVADTGTVDTITPKPLSAGVHHVKELSLGSVEAGFVRAQLDFLRLRPPKNSFEIRAYIDNPGCNESTGYDDPSFAGRLMLFGHGQCHGAPGHCNPSLATRDKYDLRSKHALRYVHTRYSMDVTSGLRRYIGRKKSIAHLKIHLLILDCENQVVASDSIQYDGCALRTFAKG
;
A
#
# COMPACT_ATOMS: atom_id res chain seq x y z
N MET A 1 12.79 9.14 14.94
CA MET A 1 12.09 9.56 13.70
C MET A 1 10.63 9.11 13.82
N THR A 2 9.72 9.40 12.90
CA THR A 2 8.37 8.80 12.96
C THR A 2 8.44 7.44 12.26
N THR A 3 8.26 6.33 12.99
CA THR A 3 8.23 4.98 12.38
C THR A 3 7.02 4.81 11.45
N VAL A 4 7.06 3.83 10.55
CA VAL A 4 5.94 3.41 9.69
C VAL A 4 4.70 3.18 10.54
N ALA A 5 4.83 2.48 11.68
CA ALA A 5 3.71 2.18 12.55
C ALA A 5 3.06 3.46 13.11
N LYS A 6 3.86 4.44 13.54
CA LYS A 6 3.35 5.74 14.03
C LYS A 6 2.77 6.60 12.90
N LEU A 7 3.41 6.62 11.73
CA LEU A 7 2.90 7.32 10.55
C LEU A 7 1.53 6.77 10.15
N ASN A 8 1.43 5.45 9.98
CA ASN A 8 0.19 4.79 9.57
C ASN A 8 -0.90 4.92 10.62
N TYR A 9 -0.56 4.95 11.92
CA TYR A 9 -1.54 5.23 12.96
C TYR A 9 -2.16 6.62 12.77
N ARG A 10 -1.36 7.66 12.56
CA ARG A 10 -1.84 9.03 12.29
C ARG A 10 -2.70 9.07 11.03
N ARG A 11 -2.28 8.37 9.96
CA ARG A 11 -3.05 8.26 8.71
C ARG A 11 -4.40 7.59 8.94
N LYS A 12 -4.45 6.50 9.71
CA LYS A 12 -5.69 5.82 10.10
C LYS A 12 -6.64 6.74 10.84
N GLN A 13 -6.14 7.50 11.83
CA GLN A 13 -6.93 8.51 12.55
C GLN A 13 -7.45 9.62 11.64
N ALA A 14 -6.66 9.99 10.62
CA ALA A 14 -7.05 10.96 9.62
C ALA A 14 -8.07 10.43 8.59
N GLY A 15 -8.39 9.12 8.62
CA GLY A 15 -9.23 8.49 7.62
C GLY A 15 -8.52 8.32 6.28
N LEU A 16 -7.20 8.18 6.26
CA LEU A 16 -6.39 7.94 5.06
C LEU A 16 -6.00 6.45 4.94
N PRO A 17 -5.74 5.94 3.73
CA PRO A 17 -5.16 4.62 3.53
C PRO A 17 -3.77 4.51 4.20
N LEU A 18 -3.48 3.34 4.77
CA LEU A 18 -2.16 3.00 5.31
C LEU A 18 -1.15 2.84 4.16
N ILE A 19 0.14 2.99 4.42
CA ILE A 19 1.19 2.88 3.41
C ILE A 19 2.03 1.63 3.67
N ARG A 20 2.12 0.76 2.67
CA ARG A 20 3.11 -0.32 2.59
C ARG A 20 4.36 0.19 1.89
N PHE A 21 5.49 0.10 2.58
CA PHE A 21 6.78 0.57 2.07
C PHE A 21 7.62 -0.58 1.53
N ASN A 22 8.59 -0.23 0.67
CA ASN A 22 9.60 -1.18 0.23
C ASN A 22 10.48 -1.58 1.43
N LEU A 23 10.64 -2.88 1.65
CA LEU A 23 11.50 -3.46 2.69
C LEU A 23 12.92 -2.86 2.67
N LEU A 24 13.46 -2.60 1.49
CA LEU A 24 14.83 -2.11 1.28
C LEU A 24 15.01 -0.63 1.66
N LYS A 25 13.92 0.07 2.01
CA LYS A 25 13.90 1.49 2.39
C LYS A 25 13.42 1.72 3.83
N LEU A 26 13.22 0.65 4.60
CA LEU A 26 12.89 0.74 6.01
C LEU A 26 14.09 1.22 6.82
N ASN A 27 13.82 2.03 7.83
CA ASN A 27 14.84 2.47 8.78
C ASN A 27 15.01 1.44 9.90
N PRO A 28 16.09 1.52 10.70
CA PRO A 28 16.34 0.57 11.78
C PRO A 28 15.17 0.41 12.76
N GLU A 29 14.47 1.50 13.11
CA GLU A 29 13.29 1.48 14.00
C GLU A 29 12.12 0.72 13.35
N ASP A 30 11.87 0.92 12.05
CA ASP A 30 10.81 0.22 11.31
C ASP A 30 11.09 -1.28 11.17
N VAL A 31 12.37 -1.61 10.98
CA VAL A 31 12.86 -2.99 10.96
C VAL A 31 12.65 -3.65 12.33
N GLN A 32 12.90 -2.92 13.42
CA GLN A 32 12.68 -3.44 14.76
C GLN A 32 11.19 -3.66 15.03
N ASP A 33 10.32 -2.72 14.66
CA ASP A 33 8.86 -2.90 14.76
C ASP A 33 8.38 -4.14 13.99
N LEU A 34 8.95 -4.40 12.81
CA LEU A 34 8.66 -5.61 12.04
C LEU A 34 9.14 -6.89 12.75
N ARG A 35 10.37 -6.90 13.27
CA ARG A 35 10.92 -8.06 14.01
C ARG A 35 10.10 -8.37 15.25
N ASP A 36 9.75 -7.34 16.02
CA ASP A 36 8.95 -7.50 17.24
C ASP A 36 7.55 -8.06 16.93
N ALA A 37 6.94 -7.60 15.83
CA ALA A 37 5.66 -8.12 15.37
C ALA A 37 5.72 -9.62 15.00
N TYR A 38 6.73 -10.05 14.22
CA TYR A 38 6.91 -11.46 13.87
C TYR A 38 7.23 -12.32 15.10
N ALA A 39 8.13 -11.86 15.98
CA ALA A 39 8.46 -12.55 17.22
C ALA A 39 7.22 -12.72 18.11
N ALA A 40 6.36 -11.71 18.20
CA ALA A 40 5.08 -11.79 18.91
C ALA A 40 4.12 -12.83 18.29
N MET A 41 4.03 -12.90 16.97
CA MET A 41 3.20 -13.91 16.30
C MET A 41 3.71 -15.34 16.53
N TYR A 42 5.02 -15.55 16.65
CA TYR A 42 5.60 -16.84 17.04
C TYR A 42 5.27 -17.19 18.48
N GLU A 43 5.42 -16.24 19.39
CA GLU A 43 5.07 -16.41 20.80
C GLU A 43 3.59 -16.80 20.98
N ILE A 44 2.68 -16.15 20.26
CA ILE A 44 1.25 -16.52 20.24
C ILE A 44 1.06 -17.95 19.72
N SER A 45 1.83 -18.36 18.70
CA SER A 45 1.72 -19.70 18.11
C SER A 45 2.19 -20.81 19.06
N GLU A 46 3.23 -20.56 19.86
CA GLU A 46 3.70 -21.49 20.89
C GLU A 46 2.69 -21.64 22.03
N LEU A 47 2.01 -20.54 22.40
CA LEU A 47 0.96 -20.57 23.43
C LEU A 47 -0.33 -21.23 22.91
N ALA A 48 -0.71 -20.96 21.66
CA ALA A 48 -1.94 -21.43 21.06
C ALA A 48 -1.80 -21.58 19.54
N VAL A 49 -1.41 -22.77 19.08
CA VAL A 49 -1.12 -23.08 17.67
C VAL A 49 -2.25 -22.74 16.68
N GLY A 50 -3.50 -22.75 17.14
CA GLY A 50 -4.69 -22.44 16.34
C GLY A 50 -5.19 -21.00 16.43
N ASP A 51 -4.53 -20.13 17.22
CA ASP A 51 -4.92 -18.73 17.34
C ASP A 51 -4.57 -17.98 16.05
N LYS A 52 -5.58 -17.43 15.37
CA LYS A 52 -5.43 -16.69 14.11
C LYS A 52 -4.63 -15.39 14.23
N ARG A 53 -4.30 -14.94 15.44
CA ARG A 53 -3.34 -13.85 15.70
C ARG A 53 -1.89 -14.32 15.64
N GLY A 54 -1.67 -15.62 15.83
CA GLY A 54 -0.38 -16.28 15.73
C GLY A 54 0.00 -16.60 14.29
N TYR A 55 1.30 -16.81 14.08
CA TYR A 55 1.90 -17.13 12.80
C TYR A 55 1.48 -18.49 12.25
N SER A 56 1.55 -19.55 13.06
CA SER A 56 1.32 -20.92 12.60
C SER A 56 -0.10 -21.14 12.07
N ALA A 57 -1.11 -20.53 12.71
CA ALA A 57 -2.51 -20.61 12.30
C ALA A 57 -2.77 -19.99 10.93
N LEU A 58 -2.05 -18.93 10.58
CA LEU A 58 -2.14 -18.29 9.27
C LEU A 58 -1.32 -19.05 8.24
N ALA A 59 -0.08 -19.43 8.55
CA ALA A 59 0.81 -20.17 7.65
C ALA A 59 0.17 -21.50 7.19
N ARG A 60 -0.42 -22.28 8.11
CA ARG A 60 -1.04 -23.57 7.77
C ARG A 60 -2.17 -23.50 6.73
N ALA A 61 -2.80 -22.33 6.60
CA ALA A 61 -3.96 -22.15 5.74
C ALA A 61 -3.63 -21.97 4.24
N HIS A 62 -2.36 -21.80 3.86
CA HIS A 62 -1.95 -21.80 2.45
C HIS A 62 -1.96 -23.21 1.88
N GLY A 63 -1.09 -24.10 2.35
CA GLY A 63 -0.96 -25.44 1.77
C GLY A 63 -0.97 -26.62 2.73
N TYR A 64 -1.05 -26.40 4.06
CA TYR A 64 -0.95 -27.50 5.03
C TYR A 64 -2.31 -28.10 5.43
N ASP A 65 -3.30 -27.25 5.70
CA ASP A 65 -4.65 -27.72 6.08
C ASP A 65 -5.64 -27.76 4.92
N GLN A 66 -5.40 -26.98 3.87
CA GLN A 66 -6.36 -26.73 2.80
C GLN A 66 -5.63 -26.76 1.46
N ASP A 67 -6.10 -27.60 0.53
CA ASP A 67 -5.69 -27.56 -0.88
C ASP A 67 -6.25 -26.30 -1.63
N LEU A 68 -7.00 -25.44 -0.92
CA LEU A 68 -7.83 -24.40 -1.53
C LEU A 68 -7.07 -23.21 -2.15
N CYS A 69 -5.78 -22.99 -1.86
CA CYS A 69 -5.08 -21.79 -2.33
C CYS A 69 -4.67 -21.82 -3.82
N HIS A 70 -4.56 -23.01 -4.42
CA HIS A 70 -4.16 -23.21 -5.81
C HIS A 70 -5.15 -24.05 -6.65
N ASP A 71 -6.31 -24.43 -6.10
CA ASP A 71 -7.34 -25.16 -6.86
C ASP A 71 -7.96 -24.32 -8.01
N LEU A 72 -7.79 -22.99 -7.96
CA LEU A 72 -8.43 -22.04 -8.86
C LEU A 72 -7.42 -20.99 -9.37
N ASP A 73 -6.67 -21.32 -10.42
CA ASP A 73 -5.70 -20.43 -11.09
C ASP A 73 -6.24 -19.02 -11.42
N TRP A 74 -7.56 -18.91 -11.65
CA TRP A 74 -8.20 -17.64 -12.00
C TRP A 74 -8.48 -16.72 -10.80
N ALA A 75 -8.35 -17.22 -9.56
CA ALA A 75 -8.56 -16.46 -8.32
C ALA A 75 -7.25 -16.14 -7.59
N PHE A 76 -6.08 -16.46 -8.17
CA PHE A 76 -4.75 -16.34 -7.57
C PHE A 76 -4.54 -14.99 -6.87
N LEU A 77 -4.74 -13.89 -7.58
CA LEU A 77 -4.49 -12.54 -7.06
C LEU A 77 -5.45 -12.14 -5.94
N THR A 78 -6.75 -12.40 -6.12
CA THR A 78 -7.77 -12.11 -5.10
C THR A 78 -7.53 -12.93 -3.83
N TRP A 79 -7.21 -14.22 -3.97
CA TRP A 79 -6.97 -15.09 -2.83
C TRP A 79 -5.75 -14.60 -2.02
N HIS A 80 -4.63 -14.34 -2.68
CA HIS A 80 -3.41 -13.89 -2.00
C HIS A 80 -3.52 -12.47 -1.43
N ARG A 81 -4.25 -11.55 -2.08
CA ARG A 81 -4.55 -10.22 -1.50
C ARG A 81 -5.33 -10.34 -0.20
N SER A 82 -6.38 -11.17 -0.16
CA SER A 82 -7.13 -11.44 1.06
C SER A 82 -6.24 -12.06 2.15
N TYR A 83 -5.36 -12.98 1.76
CA TYR A 83 -4.46 -13.68 2.67
C TYR A 83 -3.44 -12.74 3.31
N VAL A 84 -2.73 -11.96 2.50
CA VAL A 84 -1.77 -10.95 2.97
C VAL A 84 -2.47 -9.88 3.83
N TYR A 85 -3.67 -9.45 3.44
CA TYR A 85 -4.45 -8.51 4.25
C TYR A 85 -4.77 -9.08 5.64
N SER A 86 -5.16 -10.34 5.72
CA SER A 86 -5.47 -11.02 6.99
C SER A 86 -4.21 -11.17 7.86
N PHE A 87 -3.08 -11.54 7.25
CA PHE A 87 -1.78 -11.60 7.93
C PHE A 87 -1.34 -10.25 8.47
N GLU A 88 -1.46 -9.18 7.69
CA GLU A 88 -1.12 -7.82 8.12
C GLU A 88 -1.95 -7.38 9.34
N LYS A 89 -3.24 -7.77 9.44
CA LYS A 89 -4.06 -7.49 10.63
C LYS A 89 -3.58 -8.25 11.86
N ALA A 90 -3.18 -9.51 11.71
CA ALA A 90 -2.61 -10.29 12.80
C ALA A 90 -1.24 -9.72 13.25
N LEU A 91 -0.37 -9.40 12.30
CA LEU A 91 0.93 -8.76 12.52
C LEU A 91 0.79 -7.45 13.31
N ASN A 92 -0.15 -6.60 12.90
CA ASN A 92 -0.47 -5.35 13.59
C ASN A 92 -0.96 -5.57 15.03
N THR A 93 -1.83 -6.58 15.21
CA THR A 93 -2.36 -6.95 16.53
C THR A 93 -1.25 -7.47 17.45
N ALA A 94 -0.35 -8.29 16.92
CA ALA A 94 0.78 -8.86 17.65
C ALA A 94 1.77 -7.77 18.09
N LEU A 95 2.07 -6.79 17.22
CA LEU A 95 2.92 -5.66 17.58
C LEU A 95 2.32 -4.83 18.72
N LYS A 96 1.04 -4.44 18.61
CA LYS A 96 0.33 -3.67 19.64
C LYS A 96 0.36 -4.38 20.99
N TRP A 97 0.16 -5.69 20.97
CA TRP A 97 0.21 -6.52 22.16
C TRP A 97 1.63 -6.54 22.75
N LYS A 98 2.67 -6.81 21.95
CA LYS A 98 4.05 -6.91 22.43
C LYS A 98 4.63 -5.59 22.93
N ARG A 99 4.20 -4.47 22.34
CA ARG A 99 4.63 -3.11 22.72
C ARG A 99 3.75 -2.46 23.79
N GLU A 100 2.60 -3.05 24.10
CA GLU A 100 1.56 -2.43 24.92
C GLU A 100 1.16 -1.01 24.44
N ASP A 101 1.28 -0.77 23.13
CA ASP A 101 1.07 0.54 22.51
C ASP A 101 -0.08 0.45 21.49
N PRO A 102 -1.29 0.96 21.84
CA PRO A 102 -2.43 0.94 20.93
C PRO A 102 -2.29 1.91 19.76
N ASP A 103 -1.33 2.85 19.84
CA ASP A 103 -1.09 3.91 18.88
C ASP A 103 -0.06 3.52 17.80
N LEU A 104 0.06 2.23 17.53
CA LEU A 104 0.86 1.68 16.43
C LEU A 104 -0.06 1.22 15.32
N GLU A 105 0.33 1.37 14.06
CA GLU A 105 -0.36 0.73 12.95
C GLU A 105 0.65 0.20 11.92
N LEU A 106 1.28 -0.94 12.22
CA LEU A 106 2.19 -1.59 11.29
C LEU A 106 1.45 -2.10 10.04
N THR A 107 2.11 -1.96 8.90
CA THR A 107 1.75 -2.56 7.61
C THR A 107 2.88 -3.47 7.15
N LEU A 108 2.55 -4.53 6.42
CA LEU A 108 3.53 -5.45 5.89
C LEU A 108 4.32 -4.78 4.75
N PRO A 109 5.67 -4.71 4.82
CA PRO A 109 6.44 -4.17 3.71
C PRO A 109 6.45 -5.14 2.53
N TYR A 110 6.64 -4.61 1.32
CA TYR A 110 6.86 -5.44 0.14
C TYR A 110 8.36 -5.60 -0.13
N TRP A 111 8.78 -6.82 -0.47
CA TRP A 111 10.14 -7.08 -0.91
C TRP A 111 10.21 -7.00 -2.43
N ASP A 112 10.72 -5.87 -2.94
CA ASP A 112 10.93 -5.70 -4.38
C ASP A 112 12.16 -6.50 -4.86
N TRP A 113 11.90 -7.75 -5.22
CA TRP A 113 12.88 -8.70 -5.74
C TRP A 113 13.36 -8.37 -7.17
N THR A 114 12.88 -7.30 -7.80
CA THR A 114 13.44 -6.79 -9.07
C THR A 114 14.68 -5.89 -8.84
N GLN A 115 14.94 -5.51 -7.59
CA GLN A 115 16.05 -4.64 -7.22
C GLN A 115 17.23 -5.42 -6.65
N PHE A 116 18.44 -4.95 -6.94
CA PHE A 116 19.66 -5.46 -6.31
C PHE A 116 20.64 -4.32 -6.01
N LYS A 117 21.15 -4.30 -4.78
CA LYS A 117 22.24 -3.43 -4.33
C LYS A 117 23.12 -4.19 -3.37
N THR A 118 24.44 -4.14 -3.55
CA THR A 118 25.42 -4.78 -2.67
C THR A 118 25.40 -4.25 -1.24
N SER A 119 24.91 -3.03 -1.03
CA SER A 119 24.72 -2.45 0.31
C SER A 119 23.62 -3.15 1.11
N THR A 120 22.50 -3.52 0.47
CA THR A 120 21.31 -4.07 1.12
C THR A 120 21.14 -5.59 0.95
N HIS A 121 21.82 -6.21 -0.01
CA HIS A 121 21.70 -7.63 -0.31
C HIS A 121 22.95 -8.43 0.05
N ALA A 122 22.76 -9.70 0.41
CA ALA A 122 23.80 -10.69 0.56
C ALA A 122 24.31 -11.19 -0.82
N SER A 123 25.38 -11.98 -0.82
CA SER A 123 26.02 -12.49 -2.04
C SER A 123 25.09 -13.38 -2.88
N ASN A 124 24.16 -14.08 -2.24
CA ASN A 124 23.13 -14.93 -2.86
C ASN A 124 21.92 -14.15 -3.42
N GLY A 125 21.88 -12.83 -3.23
CA GLY A 125 20.83 -11.96 -3.76
C GLY A 125 19.68 -11.70 -2.81
N LEU A 126 19.56 -12.39 -1.66
CA LEU A 126 18.54 -12.06 -0.67
C LEU A 126 18.88 -10.75 0.07
N PRO A 127 17.87 -9.96 0.52
CA PRO A 127 18.12 -8.85 1.44
C PRO A 127 18.82 -9.35 2.70
N LYS A 128 19.85 -8.65 3.17
CA LYS A 128 20.60 -9.02 4.40
C LYS A 128 19.66 -9.23 5.58
N LEU A 129 18.67 -8.33 5.71
CA LEU A 129 17.61 -8.37 6.71
C LEU A 129 16.85 -9.71 6.76
N LEU A 130 16.71 -10.38 5.62
CA LEU A 130 16.02 -11.67 5.53
C LEU A 130 17.00 -12.84 5.53
N ASN A 131 18.28 -12.61 5.24
CA ASN A 131 19.28 -13.68 5.08
C ASN A 131 20.04 -14.01 6.38
N GLU A 132 20.31 -13.01 7.21
CA GLU A 132 21.09 -13.16 8.43
C GLU A 132 20.26 -13.85 9.53
N LEU A 133 20.76 -14.97 10.08
CA LEU A 133 20.07 -15.75 11.10
C LEU A 133 19.95 -15.02 12.44
N THR A 134 20.88 -14.11 12.72
CA THR A 134 20.95 -13.31 13.93
C THR A 134 21.07 -11.83 13.59
N TYR A 135 20.78 -10.97 14.56
CA TYR A 135 21.04 -9.54 14.49
C TYR A 135 21.45 -9.00 15.86
N THR A 136 22.18 -7.89 15.87
CA THR A 136 22.48 -7.16 17.11
C THR A 136 21.29 -6.28 17.48
N ASN A 137 20.70 -6.51 18.66
CA ASN A 137 19.58 -5.73 19.17
C ASN A 137 20.05 -4.37 19.76
N ALA A 138 19.11 -3.57 20.27
CA ALA A 138 19.43 -2.25 20.84
C ALA A 138 20.33 -2.30 22.09
N ASP A 139 20.31 -3.41 22.82
CA ASP A 139 21.13 -3.65 24.01
C ASP A 139 22.55 -4.14 23.66
N GLY A 140 22.81 -4.41 22.38
CA GLY A 140 24.10 -4.90 21.87
C GLY A 140 24.21 -6.43 21.86
N ASP A 141 23.16 -7.15 22.22
CA ASP A 141 23.16 -8.61 22.25
C ASP A 141 22.85 -9.20 20.87
N GLU A 142 23.51 -10.32 20.54
CA GLU A 142 23.17 -11.11 19.37
C GLU A 142 21.90 -11.93 19.64
N THR A 143 20.86 -11.71 18.83
CA THR A 143 19.54 -12.33 18.97
C THR A 143 19.10 -12.97 17.65
N ASP A 144 18.34 -14.06 17.72
CA ASP A 144 17.72 -14.68 16.56
C ASP A 144 16.88 -13.69 15.76
N ASN A 145 17.05 -13.69 14.44
CA ASN A 145 16.29 -12.83 13.54
C ASN A 145 14.96 -13.51 13.15
N PRO A 146 13.81 -13.02 13.64
CA PRO A 146 12.52 -13.64 13.36
C PRO A 146 12.10 -13.54 11.87
N LEU A 147 12.82 -12.78 11.04
CA LEU A 147 12.54 -12.68 9.61
C LEU A 147 13.34 -13.68 8.75
N ALA A 148 14.31 -14.38 9.36
CA ALA A 148 15.21 -15.27 8.65
C ALA A 148 14.62 -16.68 8.46
N ARG A 149 13.92 -17.19 9.47
CA ARG A 149 13.29 -18.51 9.47
C ARG A 149 12.24 -18.60 10.58
N ALA A 150 11.29 -19.51 10.44
CA ALA A 150 10.29 -19.80 11.47
C ALA A 150 10.09 -21.31 11.64
N LYS A 151 9.56 -21.75 12.77
CA LYS A 151 9.16 -23.15 12.94
C LYS A 151 8.02 -23.50 11.99
N SER A 152 8.11 -24.67 11.37
CA SER A 152 7.12 -25.18 10.43
C SER A 152 6.39 -26.38 11.01
N LEU A 153 5.06 -26.31 11.14
CA LEU A 153 4.28 -27.45 11.60
C LEU A 153 4.38 -28.62 10.60
N TYR A 154 4.59 -28.35 9.31
CA TYR A 154 4.85 -29.40 8.33
C TYR A 154 6.16 -30.14 8.64
N ARG A 155 7.25 -29.41 8.94
CA ARG A 155 8.54 -30.00 9.34
C ARG A 155 8.41 -30.82 10.62
N VAL A 156 7.79 -30.24 11.65
CA VAL A 156 7.65 -30.86 12.97
C VAL A 156 6.72 -32.07 12.92
N ILE A 157 5.48 -31.88 12.48
CA ILE A 157 4.41 -32.88 12.60
C ILE A 157 4.45 -33.89 11.46
N SER A 158 4.59 -33.42 10.21
CA SER A 158 4.50 -34.29 9.04
C SER A 158 5.83 -34.91 8.64
N GLN A 159 6.96 -34.26 8.90
CA GLN A 159 8.29 -34.79 8.57
C GLN A 159 9.04 -35.35 9.80
N GLY A 160 8.51 -35.15 11.02
CA GLY A 160 9.14 -35.65 12.25
C GLY A 160 10.49 -35.02 12.55
N LEU A 161 10.74 -33.80 12.05
CA LEU A 161 12.00 -33.08 12.24
C LEU A 161 12.04 -32.44 13.62
N SER A 162 13.25 -32.29 14.16
CA SER A 162 13.51 -31.74 15.49
C SER A 162 14.74 -30.84 15.51
N GLY A 163 14.83 -29.97 16.53
CA GLY A 163 15.95 -29.02 16.67
C GLY A 163 15.98 -28.00 15.54
N ASP A 164 17.16 -27.76 14.95
CA ASP A 164 17.33 -26.77 13.88
C ASP A 164 16.57 -27.11 12.58
N GLU A 165 16.21 -28.38 12.39
CA GLU A 165 15.45 -28.86 11.23
C GLU A 165 13.94 -28.58 11.33
N GLU A 166 13.44 -28.14 12.49
CA GLU A 166 12.06 -27.67 12.67
C GLU A 166 11.81 -26.34 11.95
N PHE A 167 12.88 -25.55 11.74
CA PHE A 167 12.81 -24.25 11.13
C PHE A 167 12.87 -24.32 9.61
N THR A 168 12.22 -23.37 8.95
CA THR A 168 12.23 -23.23 7.50
C THR A 168 13.63 -22.96 6.96
N HIS A 169 14.00 -23.59 5.85
CA HIS A 169 15.29 -23.43 5.19
C HIS A 169 15.13 -22.93 3.74
N ARG A 170 16.13 -22.17 3.30
CA ARG A 170 16.24 -21.56 1.97
C ARG A 170 17.57 -21.94 1.34
N TYR A 171 17.60 -22.19 0.04
CA TYR A 171 18.83 -22.52 -0.71
C TYR A 171 19.00 -21.64 -1.96
N PRO A 172 19.18 -20.31 -1.79
CA PRO A 172 19.01 -19.31 -2.85
C PRO A 172 20.21 -19.16 -3.80
N ASP A 173 20.99 -20.21 -4.06
CA ASP A 173 22.27 -20.13 -4.79
C ASP A 173 22.09 -19.58 -6.21
N GLN A 174 20.94 -19.85 -6.84
CA GLN A 174 20.61 -19.38 -8.18
C GLN A 174 19.76 -18.10 -8.20
N PHE A 175 19.38 -17.54 -7.05
CA PHE A 175 18.45 -16.43 -7.03
C PHE A 175 19.04 -15.16 -7.65
N ARG A 176 20.23 -14.75 -7.22
CA ARG A 176 20.86 -13.50 -7.68
C ARG A 176 20.96 -13.36 -9.20
N GLN A 177 21.32 -14.44 -9.90
CA GLN A 177 21.50 -14.42 -11.36
C GLN A 177 20.17 -14.23 -12.12
N ASN A 178 19.03 -14.48 -11.47
CA ASN A 178 17.70 -14.37 -12.08
C ASN A 178 17.03 -13.00 -11.85
N ILE A 179 17.56 -12.13 -10.99
CA ILE A 179 16.98 -10.79 -10.71
C ILE A 179 16.74 -9.96 -11.98
N PRO A 180 17.67 -9.88 -12.97
CA PRO A 180 17.41 -9.13 -14.20
C PRO A 180 16.26 -9.71 -15.05
N VAL A 181 16.09 -11.04 -15.03
CA VAL A 181 15.00 -11.73 -15.77
C VAL A 181 13.66 -11.40 -15.13
N LEU A 182 13.61 -11.48 -13.80
CA LEU A 182 12.44 -11.12 -13.00
C LEU A 182 11.96 -9.70 -13.27
N LYS A 183 12.88 -8.73 -13.38
CA LYS A 183 12.52 -7.35 -13.77
C LYS A 183 11.87 -7.30 -15.15
N ASN A 184 12.48 -7.91 -16.16
CA ASN A 184 11.96 -7.90 -17.54
C ASN A 184 10.58 -8.57 -17.64
N GLU A 185 10.35 -9.60 -16.83
CA GLU A 185 9.06 -10.29 -16.72
C GLU A 185 7.97 -9.37 -16.16
N VAL A 186 8.24 -8.70 -15.04
CA VAL A 186 7.30 -7.74 -14.44
C VAL A 186 6.97 -6.63 -15.43
N ASP A 187 7.99 -6.02 -16.06
CA ASP A 187 7.79 -4.96 -17.06
C ASP A 187 6.88 -5.44 -18.20
N ARG A 188 7.04 -6.69 -18.64
CA ARG A 188 6.18 -7.32 -19.67
C ARG A 188 4.75 -7.54 -19.18
N TYR A 189 4.56 -8.08 -17.96
CA TYR A 189 3.22 -8.34 -17.41
C TYR A 189 2.40 -7.06 -17.29
N LEU A 190 3.04 -5.97 -16.85
CA LEU A 190 2.41 -4.67 -16.69
C LEU A 190 1.88 -4.07 -18.00
N THR A 191 2.37 -4.51 -19.17
CA THR A 191 1.84 -4.07 -20.48
C THR A 191 0.55 -4.77 -20.92
N ASN A 192 0.21 -5.92 -20.32
CA ASN A 192 -0.91 -6.75 -20.77
C ASN A 192 -2.24 -6.28 -20.15
N PRO A 193 -3.20 -5.75 -20.93
CA PRO A 193 -4.44 -5.22 -20.38
C PRO A 193 -5.45 -6.30 -19.96
N SER A 194 -5.20 -7.58 -20.26
CA SER A 194 -6.10 -8.68 -19.87
C SER A 194 -5.80 -9.16 -18.46
N PHE A 195 -6.73 -8.94 -17.52
CA PHE A 195 -6.57 -9.38 -16.12
C PHE A 195 -6.24 -10.87 -16.01
N VAL A 196 -6.98 -11.71 -16.75
CA VAL A 196 -6.82 -13.18 -16.70
C VAL A 196 -5.43 -13.61 -17.20
N ARG A 197 -4.91 -12.96 -18.25
CA ARG A 197 -3.56 -13.26 -18.75
C ARG A 197 -2.49 -12.70 -17.85
N PHE A 198 -2.65 -11.46 -17.38
CA PHE A 198 -1.74 -10.83 -16.43
C PHE A 198 -1.54 -11.69 -15.18
N GLN A 199 -2.62 -12.12 -14.52
CA GLN A 199 -2.50 -12.91 -13.30
C GLN A 199 -1.84 -14.28 -13.55
N ALA A 200 -2.19 -14.95 -14.66
CA ALA A 200 -1.65 -16.26 -14.98
C ALA A 200 -0.16 -16.19 -15.36
N ASP A 201 0.24 -15.15 -16.08
CA ASP A 201 1.63 -14.90 -16.45
C ASP A 201 2.47 -14.54 -15.21
N LEU A 202 1.92 -13.75 -14.28
CA LEU A 202 2.56 -13.39 -13.02
C LEU A 202 2.73 -14.62 -12.12
N ASP A 203 1.67 -15.40 -11.93
CA ASP A 203 1.64 -16.64 -11.13
C ASP A 203 2.69 -17.65 -11.61
N ARG A 204 2.62 -18.03 -12.90
CA ARG A 204 3.49 -19.07 -13.49
C ARG A 204 4.89 -18.60 -13.84
N GLY A 205 5.12 -17.29 -13.84
CA GLY A 205 6.41 -16.68 -14.13
C GLY A 205 7.08 -16.18 -12.86
N ALA A 206 7.17 -14.87 -12.72
CA ALA A 206 7.98 -14.27 -11.66
C ALA A 206 7.55 -14.66 -10.23
N HIS A 207 6.24 -14.86 -9.96
CA HIS A 207 5.80 -15.37 -8.66
C HIS A 207 6.38 -16.77 -8.36
N GLY A 208 6.15 -17.72 -9.27
CA GLY A 208 6.70 -19.08 -9.16
C GLY A 208 8.22 -19.13 -9.13
N ALA A 209 8.89 -18.24 -9.88
CA ALA A 209 10.35 -18.14 -9.90
C ALA A 209 10.92 -17.79 -8.52
N ILE A 210 10.29 -16.89 -7.76
CA ILE A 210 10.73 -16.61 -6.37
C ILE A 210 10.60 -17.84 -5.49
N HIS A 211 9.49 -18.57 -5.56
CA HIS A 211 9.31 -19.82 -4.81
C HIS A 211 10.42 -20.84 -5.11
N VAL A 212 10.71 -21.05 -6.40
CA VAL A 212 11.72 -22.01 -6.85
C VAL A 212 13.13 -21.56 -6.48
N PHE A 213 13.50 -20.31 -6.77
CA PHE A 213 14.88 -19.86 -6.58
C PHE A 213 15.22 -19.52 -5.13
N VAL A 214 14.26 -19.11 -4.30
CA VAL A 214 14.50 -18.91 -2.86
C VAL A 214 14.48 -20.24 -2.11
N GLY A 215 13.54 -21.13 -2.43
CA GLY A 215 13.49 -22.47 -1.86
C GLY A 215 14.74 -23.27 -2.25
N GLY A 216 15.06 -23.29 -3.54
CA GLY A 216 16.25 -23.91 -4.09
C GLY A 216 16.36 -25.40 -3.80
N GLN A 217 17.53 -25.96 -4.12
CA GLN A 217 17.85 -27.36 -3.90
C GLN A 217 19.14 -27.51 -3.11
N ASN A 218 19.17 -28.45 -2.18
CA ASN A 218 20.34 -28.82 -1.41
C ASN A 218 20.27 -30.32 -1.08
N SER A 219 21.32 -31.07 -1.41
CA SER A 219 21.37 -32.52 -1.20
C SER A 219 21.20 -32.95 0.27
N ASN A 220 21.43 -32.04 1.20
CA ASN A 220 21.29 -32.27 2.64
C ASN A 220 19.93 -31.83 3.19
N SER A 221 19.04 -31.26 2.36
CA SER A 221 17.70 -30.89 2.81
C SER A 221 16.92 -32.16 3.19
N PRO A 222 16.29 -32.20 4.37
CA PRO A 222 15.46 -33.33 4.77
C PRO A 222 14.09 -33.33 4.08
N LEU A 223 13.72 -32.25 3.39
CA LEU A 223 12.42 -32.16 2.71
C LEU A 223 12.44 -32.95 1.39
N PRO A 224 11.29 -33.48 0.94
CA PRO A 224 11.26 -34.26 -0.28
C PRO A 224 11.72 -33.44 -1.49
N ALA A 225 12.35 -34.11 -2.45
CA ALA A 225 13.05 -33.51 -3.58
C ALA A 225 14.26 -32.63 -3.21
N ASN A 226 14.81 -32.79 -2.01
CA ASN A 226 16.03 -32.12 -1.54
C ASN A 226 15.91 -30.59 -1.68
N SER A 227 14.79 -30.04 -1.20
CA SER A 227 14.34 -28.68 -1.53
C SER A 227 14.12 -27.82 -0.29
N GLY A 228 14.10 -26.49 -0.42
CA GLY A 228 13.74 -25.59 0.68
C GLY A 228 12.23 -25.36 0.80
N ASP A 229 11.79 -24.74 1.90
CA ASP A 229 10.36 -24.61 2.21
C ASP A 229 9.61 -23.77 1.18
N MET A 230 10.22 -22.69 0.69
CA MET A 230 9.64 -21.80 -0.32
C MET A 230 9.34 -22.50 -1.66
N SER A 231 9.98 -23.64 -1.97
CA SER A 231 9.72 -24.38 -3.21
C SER A 231 8.55 -25.38 -3.12
N ARG A 232 7.87 -25.45 -1.97
CA ARG A 232 6.76 -26.37 -1.76
C ARG A 232 5.57 -25.62 -1.17
N VAL A 233 4.43 -25.67 -1.87
CA VAL A 233 3.16 -25.06 -1.42
C VAL A 233 2.81 -25.42 0.02
N ILE A 234 2.96 -26.68 0.41
CA ILE A 234 2.63 -27.17 1.77
C ILE A 234 3.42 -26.51 2.90
N SER A 235 4.60 -25.95 2.60
CA SER A 235 5.53 -25.39 3.59
C SER A 235 5.89 -23.92 3.36
N ALA A 236 5.67 -23.38 2.17
CA ALA A 236 6.21 -22.07 1.75
C ALA A 236 5.74 -20.93 2.67
N SER A 237 4.46 -20.92 3.05
CA SER A 237 3.88 -19.91 3.94
C SER A 237 4.40 -19.93 5.38
N TYR A 238 5.10 -21.00 5.80
CA TYR A 238 5.80 -20.99 7.09
C TYR A 238 7.07 -20.12 7.03
N ASP A 239 7.67 -19.93 5.86
CA ASP A 239 8.87 -19.10 5.76
C ASP A 239 8.50 -17.60 5.79
N PRO A 240 9.08 -16.77 6.67
CA PRO A 240 8.73 -15.35 6.78
C PRO A 240 8.82 -14.55 5.48
N ILE A 241 9.72 -14.95 4.57
CA ILE A 241 9.92 -14.29 3.28
C ILE A 241 8.70 -14.41 2.36
N PHE A 242 7.87 -15.44 2.54
CA PHE A 242 6.64 -15.68 1.80
C PHE A 242 5.73 -14.45 1.83
N TRP A 243 5.51 -13.90 3.02
CA TRP A 243 4.57 -12.79 3.22
C TRP A 243 5.06 -11.52 2.54
N LEU A 244 6.36 -11.25 2.62
CA LEU A 244 7.01 -10.09 1.99
C LEU A 244 7.03 -10.20 0.47
N HIS A 245 7.24 -11.43 -0.05
CA HIS A 245 7.09 -11.78 -1.47
C HIS A 245 5.66 -11.55 -1.95
N HIS A 246 4.66 -12.09 -1.26
CA HIS A 246 3.26 -11.92 -1.66
C HIS A 246 2.76 -10.48 -1.51
N CYS A 247 3.35 -9.68 -0.61
CA CYS A 247 3.12 -8.24 -0.56
C CYS A 247 3.66 -7.53 -1.83
N MET A 248 4.77 -8.00 -2.41
CA MET A 248 5.27 -7.54 -3.71
C MET A 248 4.39 -8.01 -4.88
N VAL A 249 3.90 -9.25 -4.86
CA VAL A 249 2.91 -9.72 -5.85
C VAL A 249 1.66 -8.83 -5.83
N ASP A 250 1.18 -8.48 -4.64
CA ASP A 250 0.05 -7.58 -4.45
C ASP A 250 0.33 -6.16 -4.95
N LYS A 251 1.56 -5.65 -4.72
CA LYS A 251 2.05 -4.37 -5.25
C LYS A 251 2.06 -4.35 -6.77
N ILE A 252 2.57 -5.40 -7.42
CA ILE A 252 2.58 -5.52 -8.89
C ILE A 252 1.14 -5.50 -9.43
N TRP A 253 0.20 -6.15 -8.74
CA TRP A 253 -1.21 -6.05 -9.12
C TRP A 253 -1.76 -4.63 -8.96
N ALA A 254 -1.46 -3.93 -7.86
CA ALA A 254 -1.85 -2.53 -7.68
C ALA A 254 -1.28 -1.60 -8.78
N ASP A 255 -0.03 -1.81 -9.19
CA ASP A 255 0.58 -1.10 -10.33
C ASP A 255 -0.16 -1.41 -11.62
N TRP A 256 -0.48 -2.68 -11.87
CA TRP A 256 -1.25 -3.09 -13.04
C TRP A 256 -2.64 -2.43 -13.06
N GLN A 257 -3.33 -2.36 -11.92
CA GLN A 257 -4.64 -1.68 -11.83
C GLN A 257 -4.52 -0.18 -12.13
N THR A 258 -3.39 0.43 -11.77
CA THR A 258 -3.08 1.83 -12.10
C THR A 258 -2.87 2.03 -13.60
N LEU A 259 -2.22 1.07 -14.27
CA LEU A 259 -1.98 1.09 -15.72
C LEU A 259 -3.23 0.74 -16.55
N HIS A 260 -4.16 -0.03 -15.98
CA HIS A 260 -5.33 -0.57 -16.67
C HIS A 260 -6.66 -0.28 -15.95
N PRO A 261 -7.02 1.00 -15.71
CA PRO A 261 -8.15 1.40 -14.85
C PRO A 261 -9.53 1.05 -15.42
N HIS A 262 -9.62 0.66 -16.69
CA HIS A 262 -10.87 0.31 -17.38
C HIS A 262 -10.96 -1.18 -17.73
N THR A 263 -10.05 -2.00 -17.23
CA THR A 263 -10.12 -3.43 -17.51
C THR A 263 -11.25 -4.10 -16.74
N ASN A 264 -12.03 -4.89 -17.46
CA ASN A 264 -13.05 -5.74 -16.88
C ASN A 264 -12.42 -6.95 -16.20
N ILE A 265 -12.61 -7.06 -14.89
CA ILE A 265 -12.35 -8.29 -14.14
C ILE A 265 -13.57 -9.19 -14.31
N PRO A 266 -13.41 -10.47 -14.73
CA PRO A 266 -14.54 -11.37 -14.92
C PRO A 266 -15.43 -11.49 -13.68
N GLN A 267 -16.75 -11.51 -13.89
CA GLN A 267 -17.73 -11.56 -12.79
C GLN A 267 -17.54 -12.78 -11.88
N ILE A 268 -17.12 -13.92 -12.44
CA ILE A 268 -16.80 -15.13 -11.66
C ILE A 268 -15.71 -14.88 -10.61
N ILE A 269 -14.73 -14.01 -10.89
CA ILE A 269 -13.69 -13.61 -9.92
C ILE A 269 -14.29 -12.67 -8.88
N LEU A 270 -15.13 -11.72 -9.32
CA LEU A 270 -15.75 -10.73 -8.43
C LEU A 270 -16.71 -11.36 -7.42
N ASP A 271 -17.44 -12.40 -7.80
CA ASP A 271 -18.43 -13.06 -6.93
C ASP A 271 -17.83 -14.20 -6.09
N HIS A 272 -16.58 -14.58 -6.35
CA HIS A 272 -15.98 -15.71 -5.67
C HIS A 272 -15.58 -15.37 -4.24
N VAL A 273 -15.92 -16.27 -3.32
CA VAL A 273 -15.47 -16.22 -1.93
C VAL A 273 -14.08 -16.82 -1.85
N VAL A 274 -13.12 -16.03 -1.36
CA VAL A 274 -11.73 -16.44 -1.19
C VAL A 274 -11.37 -16.55 0.29
N TYR A 275 -10.07 -16.56 0.60
CA TYR A 275 -9.54 -16.61 1.96
C TYR A 275 -10.26 -15.65 2.91
N ASP A 276 -10.44 -16.09 4.17
CA ASP A 276 -11.12 -15.35 5.24
C ASP A 276 -12.55 -14.87 4.87
N SER A 277 -13.23 -15.65 4.01
CA SER A 277 -14.61 -15.41 3.58
C SER A 277 -14.85 -14.05 2.90
N ARG A 278 -13.80 -13.44 2.33
CA ARG A 278 -13.93 -12.22 1.53
C ARG A 278 -14.42 -12.54 0.13
N ILE A 279 -15.19 -11.64 -0.45
CA ILE A 279 -15.65 -11.74 -1.84
C ILE A 279 -14.68 -10.97 -2.74
N GLY A 280 -14.41 -11.48 -3.94
CA GLY A 280 -13.44 -10.88 -4.87
C GLY A 280 -13.70 -9.40 -5.17
N SER A 281 -14.96 -8.97 -5.24
CA SER A 281 -15.35 -7.57 -5.46
C SER A 281 -14.84 -6.62 -4.36
N ASP A 282 -14.73 -7.08 -3.11
CA ASP A 282 -14.18 -6.29 -1.99
C ASP A 282 -12.66 -6.11 -2.07
N LEU A 283 -12.00 -6.90 -2.92
CA LEU A 283 -10.53 -6.99 -3.00
C LEU A 283 -9.97 -6.20 -4.18
N ILE A 284 -10.82 -5.72 -5.09
CA ILE A 284 -10.38 -4.97 -6.27
C ILE A 284 -9.82 -3.61 -5.85
N ASP A 285 -10.56 -2.87 -5.03
CA ASP A 285 -10.13 -1.55 -4.58
C ASP A 285 -9.37 -1.63 -3.25
N HIS A 286 -8.05 -1.78 -3.36
CA HIS A 286 -7.20 -1.83 -2.18
C HIS A 286 -7.14 -0.50 -1.41
N GLU A 287 -7.38 0.63 -2.08
CA GLU A 287 -7.27 1.96 -1.48
C GLU A 287 -8.54 2.35 -0.72
N GLU A 288 -9.71 2.18 -1.33
CA GLU A 288 -10.97 2.58 -0.72
C GLU A 288 -11.59 1.49 0.15
N THR A 289 -11.54 0.23 -0.29
CA THR A 289 -12.14 -0.88 0.46
C THR A 289 -11.19 -1.43 1.51
N LEU A 290 -9.94 -1.74 1.13
CA LEU A 290 -8.96 -2.34 2.04
C LEU A 290 -8.10 -1.30 2.79
N ARG A 291 -8.17 -0.03 2.41
CA ARG A 291 -7.53 1.10 3.10
C ARG A 291 -6.00 1.00 3.16
N TYR A 292 -5.34 0.57 2.10
CA TYR A 292 -3.88 0.65 1.98
C TYR A 292 -3.42 1.12 0.58
N ILE A 293 -2.22 1.67 0.51
CA ILE A 293 -1.50 2.07 -0.71
C ILE A 293 -0.03 1.65 -0.61
N TYR A 294 0.71 1.79 -1.71
CA TYR A 294 2.15 1.51 -1.78
C TYR A 294 2.94 2.80 -1.92
N SER A 295 4.15 2.82 -1.33
CA SER A 295 5.12 3.89 -1.55
C SER A 295 6.47 3.30 -1.92
N GLU A 296 7.04 3.84 -3.00
CA GLU A 296 8.41 3.57 -3.38
C GLU A 296 9.41 4.47 -2.66
N ASP A 297 8.96 5.49 -1.94
CA ASP A 297 9.83 6.43 -1.20
C ASP A 297 10.30 5.84 0.13
N SER A 298 11.27 6.52 0.78
CA SER A 298 11.56 6.20 2.18
C SER A 298 10.49 6.81 3.09
N VAL A 299 10.43 6.33 4.33
CA VAL A 299 9.49 6.82 5.33
C VAL A 299 9.74 8.31 5.60
N GLU A 300 10.99 8.74 5.67
CA GLU A 300 11.40 10.14 5.86
C GLU A 300 10.87 11.03 4.74
N THR A 301 11.04 10.61 3.49
CA THR A 301 10.55 11.34 2.32
C THR A 301 9.02 11.41 2.36
N ALA A 302 8.35 10.29 2.63
CA ALA A 302 6.90 10.27 2.77
C ALA A 302 6.40 11.17 3.92
N VAL A 303 7.10 11.23 5.05
CA VAL A 303 6.77 12.11 6.19
C VAL A 303 7.00 13.58 5.83
N ALA A 304 8.10 13.89 5.14
CA ALA A 304 8.42 15.23 4.64
C ALA A 304 7.39 15.72 3.61
N ASP A 305 6.97 14.84 2.70
CA ASP A 305 6.02 15.14 1.63
C ASP A 305 4.55 15.18 2.11
N THR A 306 4.22 14.42 3.17
CA THR A 306 2.85 14.38 3.73
C THR A 306 2.63 15.29 4.93
N GLY A 307 3.67 15.98 5.42
CA GLY A 307 3.57 17.01 6.44
C GLY A 307 3.10 16.55 7.83
N THR A 308 3.31 15.29 8.21
CA THR A 308 2.91 14.80 9.54
C THR A 308 3.99 15.05 10.60
N VAL A 309 4.19 16.33 10.93
CA VAL A 309 4.90 16.75 12.14
C VAL A 309 3.87 17.28 13.13
N ASP A 310 3.87 16.73 14.34
CA ASP A 310 3.00 17.17 15.42
C ASP A 310 3.17 18.68 15.69
N THR A 311 2.03 19.33 15.96
CA THR A 311 1.81 20.72 16.40
C THR A 311 2.02 21.86 15.39
N ILE A 312 0.90 22.45 14.93
CA ILE A 312 0.80 23.89 14.71
C ILE A 312 -0.48 24.41 15.39
N THR A 313 -0.29 25.23 16.42
CA THR A 313 -1.33 26.12 16.94
C THR A 313 -1.77 27.09 15.83
N PRO A 314 -3.07 27.30 15.59
CA PRO A 314 -3.53 28.15 14.51
C PRO A 314 -3.04 29.58 14.75
N LYS A 315 -2.20 30.09 13.84
CA LYS A 315 -1.92 31.52 13.74
C LYS A 315 -2.68 32.05 12.51
N PRO A 316 -3.61 33.00 12.69
CA PRO A 316 -4.32 33.59 11.58
C PRO A 316 -3.32 34.47 10.82
N LEU A 317 -3.05 34.14 9.56
CA LEU A 317 -2.40 35.08 8.66
C LEU A 317 -3.48 35.94 8.03
N SER A 318 -3.41 37.21 8.44
CA SER A 318 -4.14 38.39 8.02
C SER A 318 -4.47 38.47 6.53
N ALA A 319 -5.74 38.77 6.27
CA ALA A 319 -6.29 39.68 5.26
C ALA A 319 -5.34 40.11 4.12
N GLY A 320 -5.49 39.42 3.00
CA GLY A 320 -5.23 39.91 1.65
C GLY A 320 -6.13 39.13 0.71
N VAL A 321 -7.09 39.80 0.07
CA VAL A 321 -8.07 39.17 -0.84
C VAL A 321 -7.34 38.72 -2.10
N HIS A 322 -6.74 37.54 -2.06
CA HIS A 322 -6.36 36.81 -3.26
C HIS A 322 -7.53 35.88 -3.61
N HIS A 323 -8.24 36.23 -4.68
CA HIS A 323 -9.32 35.44 -5.27
C HIS A 323 -8.84 34.07 -5.83
N VAL A 324 -7.53 33.85 -5.83
CA VAL A 324 -6.84 32.66 -6.33
C VAL A 324 -5.96 32.11 -5.22
N LYS A 325 -6.12 30.82 -4.91
CA LYS A 325 -5.32 30.15 -3.87
C LYS A 325 -4.09 29.49 -4.50
N GLU A 326 -2.90 29.90 -4.07
CA GLU A 326 -1.65 29.27 -4.48
C GLU A 326 -1.38 28.00 -3.65
N LEU A 327 -1.06 26.91 -4.34
CA LEU A 327 -0.51 25.68 -3.78
C LEU A 327 0.94 25.59 -4.24
N SER A 328 1.88 25.72 -3.30
CA SER A 328 3.29 25.41 -3.54
C SER A 328 3.50 23.91 -3.39
N LEU A 329 3.82 23.23 -4.49
CA LEU A 329 4.07 21.80 -4.56
C LEU A 329 5.57 21.56 -4.78
N GLY A 330 6.06 20.41 -4.32
CA GLY A 330 7.46 20.01 -4.39
C GLY A 330 7.96 19.78 -5.84
N SER A 331 9.05 19.03 -5.96
CA SER A 331 9.55 18.65 -7.28
C SER A 331 8.66 17.61 -7.94
N VAL A 332 8.38 17.77 -9.23
CA VAL A 332 7.66 16.81 -10.05
C VAL A 332 8.57 16.31 -11.17
N GLU A 333 8.74 15.01 -11.27
CA GLU A 333 9.46 14.37 -12.37
C GLU A 333 8.57 14.24 -13.62
N ALA A 334 9.20 14.31 -14.79
CA ALA A 334 8.54 14.03 -16.06
C ALA A 334 8.34 12.51 -16.27
N GLY A 335 7.58 12.13 -17.29
CA GLY A 335 7.40 10.71 -17.66
C GLY A 335 6.20 10.02 -17.00
N PHE A 336 5.34 10.76 -16.29
CA PHE A 336 4.10 10.22 -15.77
C PHE A 336 3.02 9.95 -16.83
N VAL A 337 2.33 8.82 -16.67
CA VAL A 337 1.11 8.45 -17.38
C VAL A 337 -0.11 9.24 -16.91
N ARG A 338 -0.14 9.62 -15.64
CA ARG A 338 -1.25 10.35 -15.00
C ARG A 338 -0.72 11.30 -13.92
N ALA A 339 -1.41 12.41 -13.70
CA ALA A 339 -1.21 13.27 -12.54
C ALA A 339 -2.56 13.70 -11.95
N GLN A 340 -2.69 13.67 -10.64
CA GLN A 340 -3.93 13.92 -9.91
C GLN A 340 -3.69 14.84 -8.72
N LEU A 341 -4.51 15.87 -8.58
CA LEU A 341 -4.57 16.74 -7.42
C LEU A 341 -5.74 16.30 -6.52
N ASP A 342 -5.44 15.81 -5.33
CA ASP A 342 -6.42 15.37 -4.34
C ASP A 342 -6.71 16.45 -3.32
N PHE A 343 -7.98 16.60 -2.94
CA PHE A 343 -8.40 17.43 -1.81
C PHE A 343 -8.67 16.55 -0.60
N LEU A 344 -7.90 16.76 0.46
CA LEU A 344 -8.00 16.02 1.72
C LEU A 344 -9.17 16.55 2.54
N ARG A 345 -10.15 15.68 2.82
CA ARG A 345 -11.32 15.98 3.66
C ARG A 345 -12.08 17.23 3.22
N LEU A 346 -12.23 17.41 1.91
CA LEU A 346 -13.04 18.50 1.36
C LEU A 346 -14.49 18.32 1.79
N ARG A 347 -15.00 19.33 2.49
CA ARG A 347 -16.35 19.37 3.01
C ARG A 347 -17.32 19.55 1.85
N PRO A 348 -18.33 18.67 1.72
CA PRO A 348 -19.40 18.85 0.74
C PRO A 348 -19.96 20.26 0.84
N PRO A 349 -19.87 21.06 -0.24
CA PRO A 349 -20.27 22.44 -0.15
C PRO A 349 -21.79 22.55 -0.15
N LYS A 350 -22.31 23.64 0.42
CA LYS A 350 -23.74 23.96 0.34
C LYS A 350 -24.10 24.47 -1.05
N ASN A 351 -23.25 25.30 -1.63
CA ASN A 351 -23.41 25.83 -2.99
C ASN A 351 -22.59 24.98 -3.97
N SER A 352 -22.98 24.99 -5.23
CA SER A 352 -22.22 24.33 -6.29
C SER A 352 -21.08 25.23 -6.75
N PHE A 353 -19.92 24.63 -7.01
CA PHE A 353 -18.73 25.35 -7.45
C PHE A 353 -18.02 24.60 -8.57
N GLU A 354 -17.35 25.34 -9.44
CA GLU A 354 -16.27 24.83 -10.26
C GLU A 354 -14.94 25.24 -9.64
N ILE A 355 -14.01 24.30 -9.49
CA ILE A 355 -12.61 24.59 -9.18
C ILE A 355 -11.80 24.35 -10.43
N ARG A 356 -11.10 25.40 -10.89
CA ARG A 356 -10.13 25.31 -12.00
C ARG A 356 -8.72 25.44 -11.43
N ALA A 357 -7.81 24.57 -11.88
CA ALA A 357 -6.40 24.65 -11.53
C ALA A 357 -5.60 25.20 -12.70
N TYR A 358 -4.68 26.13 -12.43
CA TYR A 358 -3.75 26.69 -13.41
C TYR A 358 -2.32 26.59 -12.89
N ILE A 359 -1.37 26.21 -13.72
CA ILE A 359 0.04 26.08 -13.31
C ILE A 359 0.78 27.40 -13.53
N ASP A 360 1.47 27.89 -12.50
CA ASP A 360 2.28 29.12 -12.49
C ASP A 360 1.58 30.36 -13.09
N ASN A 361 0.26 30.45 -12.92
CA ASN A 361 -0.55 31.58 -13.36
C ASN A 361 -1.26 32.26 -12.19
N PRO A 362 -0.58 33.16 -11.45
CA PRO A 362 -1.19 33.93 -10.36
C PRO A 362 -2.23 34.96 -10.81
N GLY A 363 -2.30 35.26 -12.11
CA GLY A 363 -3.22 36.23 -12.69
C GLY A 363 -4.51 35.62 -13.25
N CYS A 364 -4.73 34.31 -13.09
CA CYS A 364 -5.93 33.65 -13.58
C CYS A 364 -7.19 34.23 -12.92
N ASN A 365 -8.26 34.35 -13.68
CA ASN A 365 -9.54 34.94 -13.26
C ASN A 365 -10.69 34.29 -14.05
N GLU A 366 -11.93 34.76 -13.86
CA GLU A 366 -13.14 34.22 -14.48
C GLU A 366 -13.09 34.17 -16.02
N SER A 367 -12.31 35.04 -16.64
CA SER A 367 -12.11 35.09 -18.10
C SER A 367 -11.00 34.15 -18.59
N THR A 368 -10.19 33.59 -17.69
CA THR A 368 -9.19 32.58 -18.02
C THR A 368 -9.89 31.26 -18.37
N GLY A 369 -10.00 30.97 -19.65
CA GLY A 369 -10.71 29.79 -20.16
C GLY A 369 -9.93 28.48 -20.03
N TYR A 370 -10.56 27.37 -20.44
CA TYR A 370 -9.92 26.05 -20.47
C TYR A 370 -8.85 25.91 -21.56
N ASP A 371 -8.91 26.77 -22.59
CA ASP A 371 -7.94 26.82 -23.68
C ASP A 371 -6.65 27.56 -23.29
N ASP A 372 -6.61 28.17 -22.09
CA ASP A 372 -5.42 28.83 -21.59
C ASP A 372 -4.27 27.82 -21.44
N PRO A 373 -3.04 28.15 -21.90
CA PRO A 373 -1.90 27.24 -21.81
C PRO A 373 -1.61 26.72 -20.40
N SER A 374 -1.90 27.52 -19.37
CA SER A 374 -1.68 27.18 -17.96
C SER A 374 -2.76 26.28 -17.35
N PHE A 375 -3.91 26.08 -18.03
CA PHE A 375 -5.02 25.30 -17.50
C PHE A 375 -4.62 23.83 -17.22
N ALA A 376 -4.70 23.42 -15.96
CA ALA A 376 -4.24 22.12 -15.50
C ALA A 376 -5.35 21.07 -15.51
N GLY A 377 -6.50 21.43 -14.97
CA GLY A 377 -7.63 20.54 -14.74
C GLY A 377 -8.79 21.26 -14.06
N ARG A 378 -9.92 20.55 -13.92
CA ARG A 378 -11.10 21.07 -13.22
C ARG A 378 -11.77 20.01 -12.37
N LEU A 379 -12.50 20.49 -11.36
CA LEU A 379 -13.34 19.70 -10.47
C LEU A 379 -14.67 20.42 -10.30
N MET A 380 -15.76 19.72 -10.59
CA MET A 380 -17.11 20.23 -10.36
C MET A 380 -17.62 19.72 -9.02
N LEU A 381 -17.97 20.63 -8.12
CA LEU A 381 -18.56 20.32 -6.83
C LEU A 381 -20.05 20.61 -6.88
N PHE A 382 -20.86 19.57 -6.74
CA PHE A 382 -22.29 19.72 -6.64
C PHE A 382 -22.69 20.02 -5.19
N GLY A 383 -23.25 21.20 -4.96
CA GLY A 383 -23.68 21.66 -3.65
C GLY A 383 -25.01 21.02 -3.24
N HIS A 384 -25.13 20.67 -1.95
CA HIS A 384 -26.32 20.00 -1.44
C HIS A 384 -27.41 20.96 -0.92
N GLY A 385 -27.22 22.27 -1.04
CA GLY A 385 -28.15 23.30 -0.58
C GLY A 385 -28.20 23.52 0.93
N GLN A 386 -29.24 24.22 1.41
CA GLN A 386 -29.49 24.35 2.84
C GLN A 386 -29.78 22.99 3.47
N CYS A 387 -29.15 22.75 4.61
CA CYS A 387 -29.41 21.55 5.40
C CYS A 387 -30.75 21.71 6.11
N HIS A 388 -31.79 21.02 5.67
CA HIS A 388 -33.12 21.05 6.30
C HIS A 388 -33.30 20.05 7.44
N GLY A 389 -32.27 19.25 7.75
CA GLY A 389 -32.29 18.32 8.86
C GLY A 389 -31.82 18.94 10.18
N ALA A 390 -32.03 18.20 11.28
CA ALA A 390 -31.59 18.58 12.63
C ALA A 390 -30.06 18.79 12.72
N PRO A 391 -29.53 19.48 13.76
CA PRO A 391 -28.10 19.64 13.97
C PRO A 391 -27.33 18.32 13.83
N GLY A 392 -26.31 18.30 12.97
CA GLY A 392 -25.56 17.09 12.61
C GLY A 392 -26.04 16.40 11.33
N HIS A 393 -27.18 16.75 10.73
CA HIS A 393 -27.66 16.08 9.51
C HIS A 393 -26.66 16.09 8.33
N CYS A 394 -26.02 17.23 8.07
CA CYS A 394 -25.04 17.38 6.99
C CYS A 394 -23.59 17.05 7.42
N ASN A 395 -23.40 16.63 8.67
CA ASN A 395 -22.14 16.07 9.17
C ASN A 395 -22.45 15.16 10.37
N PRO A 396 -23.04 13.99 10.14
CA PRO A 396 -23.58 13.17 11.23
C PRO A 396 -22.44 12.70 12.13
N SER A 397 -22.67 12.77 13.45
CA SER A 397 -21.78 12.18 14.44
C SER A 397 -21.58 10.69 14.12
N LEU A 398 -20.42 10.14 14.46
CA LEU A 398 -20.24 8.69 14.47
C LEU A 398 -21.29 8.09 15.39
N ALA A 399 -22.36 7.53 14.83
CA ALA A 399 -22.98 6.42 15.51
C ALA A 399 -21.88 5.37 15.70
N THR A 400 -21.72 4.85 16.91
CA THR A 400 -20.97 3.64 17.17
C THR A 400 -21.59 2.55 16.30
N ARG A 401 -21.01 2.34 15.12
CA ARG A 401 -21.47 1.31 14.20
C ARG A 401 -21.05 -0.02 14.80
N ASP A 402 -22.00 -0.94 14.95
CA ASP A 402 -21.65 -2.31 15.30
C ASP A 402 -20.83 -2.93 14.16
N LYS A 403 -20.16 -4.05 14.45
CA LYS A 403 -19.26 -4.72 13.50
C LYS A 403 -19.95 -5.32 12.27
N TYR A 404 -21.28 -5.26 12.21
CA TYR A 404 -22.14 -5.82 11.16
C TYR A 404 -22.95 -4.75 10.41
N ASP A 405 -22.77 -3.46 10.71
CA ASP A 405 -23.45 -2.38 9.98
C ASP A 405 -22.82 -2.17 8.59
N LEU A 406 -23.36 -2.89 7.61
CA LEU A 406 -22.96 -2.87 6.20
C LEU A 406 -23.40 -1.61 5.44
N ARG A 407 -24.12 -0.67 6.09
CA ARG A 407 -24.57 0.55 5.41
C ARG A 407 -23.37 1.41 5.05
N SER A 408 -23.38 1.92 3.82
CA SER A 408 -22.35 2.82 3.33
C SER A 408 -22.14 4.01 4.27
N LYS A 409 -20.90 4.51 4.29
CA LYS A 409 -20.58 5.72 5.07
C LYS A 409 -21.42 6.87 4.50
N HIS A 410 -21.91 7.75 5.38
CA HIS A 410 -22.79 8.84 4.97
C HIS A 410 -22.06 9.75 3.97
N ALA A 411 -22.63 9.91 2.77
CA ALA A 411 -21.97 10.59 1.65
C ALA A 411 -21.62 12.06 1.93
N LEU A 412 -22.33 12.73 2.85
CA LEU A 412 -22.04 14.12 3.23
C LEU A 412 -21.00 14.29 4.35
N ARG A 413 -20.43 13.19 4.86
CA ARG A 413 -19.48 13.28 5.97
C ARG A 413 -18.07 13.51 5.44
N TYR A 414 -17.56 14.71 5.68
CA TYR A 414 -16.32 15.21 5.05
C TYR A 414 -15.05 14.41 5.37
N VAL A 415 -15.00 13.68 6.48
CA VAL A 415 -13.87 12.77 6.79
C VAL A 415 -13.78 11.55 5.86
N HIS A 416 -14.82 11.28 5.06
CA HIS A 416 -14.87 10.16 4.12
C HIS A 416 -14.99 10.60 2.66
N THR A 417 -15.12 11.89 2.38
CA THR A 417 -15.24 12.39 1.01
C THR A 417 -13.86 12.57 0.39
N ARG A 418 -13.70 12.01 -0.80
CA ARG A 418 -12.49 12.13 -1.61
C ARG A 418 -12.82 12.86 -2.90
N TYR A 419 -12.27 14.05 -3.06
CA TYR A 419 -12.41 14.83 -4.28
C TYR A 419 -11.06 14.93 -4.96
N SER A 420 -11.05 14.61 -6.25
CA SER A 420 -9.82 14.50 -7.04
C SER A 420 -9.98 15.21 -8.37
N MET A 421 -8.93 15.91 -8.79
CA MET A 421 -8.85 16.61 -10.05
C MET A 421 -7.76 15.97 -10.91
N ASP A 422 -8.10 15.53 -12.12
CA ASP A 422 -7.11 15.12 -13.10
C ASP A 422 -6.40 16.36 -13.64
N VAL A 423 -5.07 16.39 -13.49
CA VAL A 423 -4.19 17.47 -13.98
C VAL A 423 -3.16 16.96 -14.99
N THR A 424 -3.31 15.73 -15.48
CA THR A 424 -2.35 15.02 -16.32
C THR A 424 -1.97 15.80 -17.56
N SER A 425 -2.96 16.21 -18.34
CA SER A 425 -2.73 16.86 -19.63
C SER A 425 -2.07 18.22 -19.46
N GLY A 426 -2.52 19.02 -18.49
CA GLY A 426 -1.95 20.35 -18.26
C GLY A 426 -0.55 20.27 -17.66
N LEU A 427 -0.30 19.35 -16.73
CA LEU A 427 1.03 19.18 -16.15
C LEU A 427 2.05 18.65 -17.17
N ARG A 428 1.63 17.75 -18.08
CA ARG A 428 2.46 17.33 -19.22
C ARG A 428 2.80 18.48 -20.16
N ARG A 429 1.82 19.31 -20.51
CA ARG A 429 2.07 20.49 -21.35
C ARG A 429 3.06 21.44 -20.67
N TYR A 430 2.90 21.66 -19.37
CA TYR A 430 3.75 22.56 -18.60
C TYR A 430 5.20 22.05 -18.45
N ILE A 431 5.37 20.76 -18.17
CA ILE A 431 6.69 20.11 -18.10
C ILE A 431 7.36 20.08 -19.48
N GLY A 432 6.59 19.84 -20.53
CA GLY A 432 7.07 19.80 -21.90
C GLY A 432 8.20 18.77 -22.06
N ARG A 433 9.40 19.24 -22.39
CA ARG A 433 10.60 18.41 -22.59
C ARG A 433 11.54 18.38 -21.37
N LYS A 434 11.20 19.06 -20.27
CA LYS A 434 12.01 19.06 -19.04
C LYS A 434 11.98 17.68 -18.40
N LYS A 435 13.06 17.29 -17.71
CA LYS A 435 13.13 16.02 -16.95
C LYS A 435 12.41 16.10 -15.61
N SER A 436 12.34 17.29 -15.02
CA SER A 436 11.62 17.57 -13.79
C SER A 436 11.34 19.07 -13.67
N ILE A 437 10.46 19.45 -12.75
CA ILE A 437 10.18 20.82 -12.35
C ILE A 437 10.29 20.89 -10.83
N ALA A 438 11.07 21.85 -10.34
CA ALA A 438 11.13 22.18 -8.92
C ALA A 438 10.14 23.32 -8.62
N HIS A 439 9.56 23.31 -7.41
CA HIS A 439 8.68 24.37 -6.91
C HIS A 439 7.45 24.64 -7.80
N LEU A 440 6.76 23.58 -8.21
CA LEU A 440 5.54 23.71 -9.01
C LEU A 440 4.48 24.51 -8.24
N LYS A 441 3.94 25.59 -8.82
CA LYS A 441 2.79 26.28 -8.21
C LYS A 441 1.52 25.97 -8.98
N ILE A 442 0.48 25.61 -8.24
CA ILE A 442 -0.87 25.48 -8.79
C ILE A 442 -1.75 26.55 -8.16
N HIS A 443 -2.40 27.32 -9.02
CA HIS A 443 -3.33 28.38 -8.68
C HIS A 443 -4.75 27.87 -8.86
N LEU A 444 -5.49 27.78 -7.74
CA LEU A 444 -6.89 27.36 -7.73
C LEU A 444 -7.81 28.57 -7.84
N LEU A 445 -8.64 28.57 -8.88
CA LEU A 445 -9.73 29.51 -9.09
C LEU A 445 -11.05 28.82 -8.76
N ILE A 446 -11.85 29.41 -7.88
CA ILE A 446 -13.16 28.87 -7.49
C ILE A 446 -14.23 29.77 -8.10
N LEU A 447 -15.14 29.16 -8.85
CA LEU A 447 -16.22 29.83 -9.54
C LEU A 447 -17.56 29.32 -9.05
N ASP A 448 -18.53 30.20 -8.89
CA ASP A 448 -19.92 29.82 -8.66
C ASP A 448 -20.63 29.43 -9.97
N CYS A 449 -21.93 29.16 -9.88
CA CYS A 449 -22.75 28.78 -11.03
C CYS A 449 -22.95 29.91 -12.06
N GLU A 450 -22.60 31.15 -11.72
CA GLU A 450 -22.67 32.32 -12.61
C GLU A 450 -21.29 32.66 -13.21
N ASN A 451 -20.31 31.76 -13.04
CA ASN A 451 -18.92 31.93 -13.45
C ASN A 451 -18.26 33.16 -12.80
N GLN A 452 -18.67 33.53 -11.58
CA GLN A 452 -18.03 34.59 -10.79
C GLN A 452 -17.03 34.00 -9.81
N VAL A 453 -15.90 34.68 -9.64
CA VAL A 453 -14.86 34.22 -8.71
C VAL A 453 -15.30 34.43 -7.27
N VAL A 454 -15.28 33.36 -6.49
CA VAL A 454 -15.61 33.39 -5.07
C VAL A 454 -14.36 33.27 -4.19
N ALA A 455 -14.48 33.66 -2.93
CA ALA A 455 -13.38 33.58 -1.98
C ALA A 455 -12.88 32.14 -1.80
N SER A 456 -11.57 31.96 -1.60
CA SER A 456 -10.95 30.63 -1.53
C SER A 456 -11.39 29.78 -0.34
N ASP A 457 -11.97 30.39 0.69
CA ASP A 457 -12.55 29.76 1.88
C ASP A 457 -14.03 29.34 1.69
N SER A 458 -14.61 29.63 0.52
CA SER A 458 -15.96 29.14 0.12
C SER A 458 -16.03 27.62 0.04
N ILE A 459 -14.87 26.96 -0.14
CA ILE A 459 -14.69 25.52 0.03
C ILE A 459 -13.76 25.28 1.21
N GLN A 460 -14.05 24.25 1.99
CA GLN A 460 -13.25 23.89 3.17
C GLN A 460 -12.66 22.51 2.96
N TYR A 461 -11.34 22.40 3.12
CA TYR A 461 -10.59 21.16 3.01
C TYR A 461 -9.33 21.29 3.85
N ASP A 462 -8.76 20.15 4.26
CA ASP A 462 -7.67 20.12 5.23
C ASP A 462 -6.28 20.13 4.57
N GLY A 463 -6.20 19.79 3.30
CA GLY A 463 -4.98 19.89 2.50
C GLY A 463 -5.18 19.48 1.04
N CYS A 464 -4.15 19.67 0.21
CA CYS A 464 -4.10 19.15 -1.15
C CYS A 464 -2.81 18.35 -1.37
N ALA A 465 -2.88 17.30 -2.18
CA ALA A 465 -1.72 16.50 -2.57
C ALA A 465 -1.70 16.29 -4.08
N LEU A 466 -0.54 16.48 -4.71
CA LEU A 466 -0.34 16.13 -6.11
C LEU A 466 0.34 14.76 -6.19
N ARG A 467 -0.27 13.84 -6.92
CA ARG A 467 0.28 12.51 -7.20
C ARG A 467 0.54 12.35 -8.69
N THR A 468 1.72 11.86 -9.03
CA THR A 468 2.11 11.54 -10.41
C THR A 468 2.39 10.06 -10.52
N PHE A 469 1.89 9.44 -11.58
CA PHE A 469 1.97 8.00 -11.80
C PHE A 469 2.88 7.76 -13.00
N ALA A 470 4.08 7.19 -12.83
CA ALA A 470 5.05 6.95 -13.91
C ALA A 470 4.57 5.88 -14.91
N LYS A 471 5.05 5.93 -16.16
CA LYS A 471 5.04 4.73 -17.03
C LYS A 471 6.21 3.87 -16.57
N GLY A 472 5.93 2.71 -15.97
CA GLY A 472 6.95 1.71 -15.64
C GLY A 472 7.71 1.26 -16.86
#